data_AF-A0A5C9CCD8-F1
#
_entry.id   AF-A0A5C9CCD8-F1
#
_cell.length_a   1.000
_cell.length_b   1.000
_cell.length_c   1.000
_cell.angle_alpha   90.00
_cell.angle_beta   90.00
_cell.angle_gamma   90.00
#
_symmetry.space_group_name_H-M   'P 1'
#
loop_
_entity.id
_entity.type
_entity.pdbx_description
1 polymer ?
#
loop_
_entity_poly.entity_id
_entity_poly.type
_entity_poly.pdbx_seq_one_letter_code
_entity_poly.pdbx_strand_id
1 'polypeptide(L)'
;MGELIIAGAGASLAAQRAGVPELLETTATLSRLVEEVRDSALDLRMVQIGATFNRFQRVVRDVGKELGKDIQLVISGAETELDKTVVEKIGDPLTHLVRNSMDHGIESAEVRLARGKPAKGTLKLNAFHDAGSIVIEVSDDGGGLNKARILKKAIERGLVSEGQNLTDKEIYHLIFEAGFSTAESVSNLSGRGVGMDVVRRNIAALRGTVDLDSVEGVGSTVRIRLPLTLAIIDGFLVGVGNAVYVIPLDMVVECIELSSEDRNSGDKRYLNLRGEVLPYRRLREHFEVEGALVRRENIVVVRYGEQKAGLVVDRLMGEFQTVIKPLGKVFNLIQGIGGFTILGSGEVALILDVPGLMKQVMTGDAPAEERKHLLTAS
;
A
#
# COMPACT_ATOMS: atom_id res chain seq x y z
N MET A 1 -21.32 -14.08 0.81
CA MET A 1 -20.80 -12.96 1.62
C MET A 1 -20.88 -11.61 0.90
N GLY A 2 -20.20 -11.42 -0.25
CA GLY A 2 -20.24 -10.12 -0.93
C GLY A 2 -21.65 -9.61 -1.25
N GLU A 3 -22.51 -10.46 -1.82
CA GLU A 3 -23.91 -10.12 -2.11
C GLU A 3 -24.74 -9.81 -0.84
N LEU A 4 -24.43 -10.47 0.28
CA LEU A 4 -25.10 -10.23 1.55
C LEU A 4 -24.75 -8.84 2.12
N ILE A 5 -23.48 -8.44 2.03
CA ILE A 5 -23.03 -7.09 2.40
C ILE A 5 -23.70 -6.04 1.52
N ILE A 6 -23.77 -6.29 0.20
CA ILE A 6 -24.42 -5.39 -0.76
C ILE A 6 -25.91 -5.25 -0.44
N ALA A 7 -26.62 -6.37 -0.25
CA ALA A 7 -28.04 -6.37 0.08
C ALA A 7 -28.32 -5.69 1.44
N GLY A 8 -27.49 -5.93 2.45
CA GLY A 8 -27.58 -5.28 3.76
C GLY A 8 -27.40 -3.77 3.67
N ALA A 9 -26.40 -3.31 2.91
CA ALA A 9 -26.18 -1.89 2.65
C ALA A 9 -27.36 -1.25 1.89
N GLY A 10 -27.93 -1.97 0.92
CA GLY A 10 -29.14 -1.53 0.20
C GLY A 10 -30.35 -1.39 1.12
N ALA A 11 -30.56 -2.35 2.03
CA ALA A 11 -31.64 -2.31 3.01
C ALA A 11 -31.49 -1.12 3.98
N SER A 12 -30.26 -0.85 4.46
CA SER A 12 -29.97 0.29 5.31
C SER A 12 -30.24 1.62 4.61
N LEU A 13 -29.83 1.76 3.34
CA LEU A 13 -30.10 2.95 2.53
C LEU A 13 -31.62 3.16 2.31
N ALA A 14 -32.36 2.08 2.05
CA ALA A 14 -33.81 2.14 1.89
C ALA A 14 -34.52 2.57 3.19
N ALA A 15 -34.08 2.04 4.35
CA ALA A 15 -34.59 2.45 5.65
C ALA A 15 -34.29 3.93 5.96
N GLN A 16 -33.09 4.40 5.64
CA GLN A 16 -32.71 5.80 5.82
C GLN A 16 -33.56 6.75 4.96
N ARG A 17 -33.84 6.37 3.70
CA ARG A 17 -34.74 7.13 2.81
C ARG A 17 -36.18 7.14 3.31
N ALA A 18 -36.64 6.03 3.90
CA ALA A 18 -37.98 5.93 4.46
C ALA A 18 -38.15 6.75 5.75
N GLY A 19 -37.06 6.98 6.51
CA GLY A 19 -37.07 7.80 7.73
C GLY A 19 -37.88 7.20 8.88
N VAL A 20 -38.21 5.90 8.83
CA VAL A 20 -39.00 5.22 9.85
C VAL A 20 -38.06 4.67 10.94
N PRO A 21 -38.21 5.09 12.22
CA PRO A 21 -37.30 4.67 13.30
C PRO A 21 -37.19 3.16 13.47
N GLU A 22 -38.30 2.43 13.39
CA GLU A 22 -38.34 0.96 13.54
C GLU A 22 -37.59 0.23 12.41
N LEU A 23 -37.65 0.75 11.18
CA LEU A 23 -36.86 0.23 10.06
C LEU A 23 -35.37 0.49 10.25
N LEU A 24 -34.99 1.66 10.77
CA LEU A 24 -33.59 1.97 11.08
C LEU A 24 -33.02 1.03 12.15
N GLU A 25 -33.77 0.76 13.22
CA GLU A 25 -33.35 -0.15 14.29
C GLU A 25 -33.24 -1.61 13.79
N THR A 26 -34.24 -2.06 13.01
CA THR A 26 -34.24 -3.41 12.43
C THR A 26 -33.09 -3.59 11.44
N THR A 27 -32.83 -2.61 10.58
CA THR A 27 -31.71 -2.67 9.62
C THR A 27 -30.36 -2.56 10.31
N ALA A 28 -30.21 -1.77 11.38
CA ALA A 28 -28.99 -1.77 12.19
C ALA A 28 -28.71 -3.15 12.81
N THR A 29 -29.76 -3.81 13.33
CA THR A 29 -29.65 -5.19 13.85
C THR A 29 -29.24 -6.18 12.76
N LEU A 30 -29.83 -6.07 11.57
CA LEU A 30 -29.48 -6.89 10.42
C LEU A 30 -28.01 -6.68 10.00
N SER A 31 -27.55 -5.43 9.94
CA SER A 31 -26.15 -5.10 9.64
C SER A 31 -25.20 -5.81 10.61
N ARG A 32 -25.46 -5.73 11.92
CA ARG A 32 -24.65 -6.43 12.94
C ARG A 32 -24.62 -7.95 12.73
N LEU A 33 -25.78 -8.57 12.45
CA LEU A 33 -25.82 -10.01 12.18
C LEU A 33 -25.07 -10.40 10.90
N VAL A 34 -25.11 -9.55 9.87
CA VAL A 34 -24.34 -9.75 8.64
C VAL A 34 -22.84 -9.65 8.92
N GLU A 35 -22.41 -8.77 9.83
CA GLU A 35 -21.01 -8.71 10.29
C GLU A 35 -20.60 -9.96 11.05
N GLU A 36 -21.43 -10.48 11.96
CA GLU A 36 -21.13 -11.71 12.70
C GLU A 36 -21.00 -12.93 11.76
N VAL A 37 -21.89 -13.05 10.76
CA VAL A 37 -21.79 -14.09 9.73
C VAL A 37 -20.56 -13.90 8.87
N ARG A 38 -20.16 -12.66 8.58
CA ARG A 38 -18.95 -12.32 7.83
C ARG A 38 -17.72 -12.78 8.58
N ASP A 39 -17.59 -12.42 9.85
CA ASP A 39 -16.41 -12.71 10.64
C ASP A 39 -16.29 -14.24 10.81
N SER A 40 -17.40 -14.92 11.10
CA SER A 40 -17.45 -16.39 11.11
C SER A 40 -17.04 -17.04 9.77
N ALA A 41 -17.43 -16.44 8.64
CA ALA A 41 -17.06 -16.95 7.32
C ALA A 41 -15.59 -16.68 6.96
N LEU A 42 -14.99 -15.63 7.51
CA LEU A 42 -13.56 -15.34 7.37
C LEU A 42 -12.75 -16.43 8.07
N ASP A 43 -13.12 -16.79 9.30
CA ASP A 43 -12.45 -17.82 10.11
C ASP A 43 -12.40 -19.17 9.38
N LEU A 44 -13.47 -19.57 8.68
CA LEU A 44 -13.52 -20.82 7.90
C LEU A 44 -12.50 -20.91 6.77
N ARG A 45 -11.99 -19.78 6.28
CA ARG A 45 -11.00 -19.70 5.19
C ARG A 45 -9.57 -19.55 5.70
N MET A 46 -9.40 -19.26 6.99
CA MET A 46 -8.09 -19.02 7.54
C MET A 46 -7.27 -20.31 7.62
N VAL A 47 -5.97 -20.17 7.41
CA VAL A 47 -4.98 -21.24 7.54
C VAL A 47 -3.78 -20.71 8.28
N GLN A 48 -3.15 -21.56 9.09
CA GLN A 48 -1.96 -21.19 9.85
C GLN A 48 -0.77 -20.94 8.93
N ILE A 49 0.01 -19.88 9.20
CA ILE A 49 1.20 -19.55 8.42
C ILE A 49 2.37 -20.53 8.62
N GLY A 50 2.33 -21.32 9.69
CA GLY A 50 3.40 -22.22 10.10
C GLY A 50 3.88 -23.17 9.01
N ALA A 51 3.00 -23.66 8.13
CA ALA A 51 3.39 -24.48 6.99
C ALA A 51 4.33 -23.74 6.02
N THR A 52 4.12 -22.43 5.83
CA THR A 52 5.02 -21.57 5.04
C THR A 52 6.34 -21.34 5.76
N PHE A 53 6.31 -21.04 7.07
CA PHE A 53 7.54 -20.84 7.85
C PHE A 53 8.43 -22.09 7.93
N ASN A 54 7.83 -23.28 8.04
CA ASN A 54 8.57 -24.53 8.09
C ASN A 54 9.33 -24.83 6.78
N ARG A 55 8.82 -24.37 5.62
CA ARG A 55 9.55 -24.48 4.35
C ARG A 55 10.85 -23.68 4.37
N PHE A 56 10.88 -22.54 5.06
CA PHE A 56 12.09 -21.71 5.17
C PHE A 56 13.21 -22.35 5.98
N GLN A 57 12.93 -23.35 6.84
CA GLN A 57 14.00 -24.09 7.51
C GLN A 57 14.96 -24.78 6.54
N ARG A 58 14.42 -25.30 5.42
CA ARG A 58 15.24 -25.92 4.36
C ARG A 58 15.99 -24.85 3.57
N VAL A 59 15.30 -23.79 3.17
CA VAL A 59 15.89 -22.67 2.42
C VAL A 59 17.07 -22.06 3.18
N VAL A 60 16.91 -21.76 4.47
CA VAL A 60 17.97 -21.19 5.30
C VAL A 60 19.17 -22.13 5.43
N ARG A 61 18.93 -23.45 5.50
CA ARG A 61 20.01 -24.43 5.56
C ARG A 61 20.78 -24.52 4.25
N ASP A 62 20.08 -24.55 3.11
CA ASP A 62 20.70 -24.72 1.80
C ASP A 62 21.47 -23.47 1.38
N VAL A 63 20.86 -22.29 1.52
CA VAL A 63 21.51 -21.00 1.23
C VAL A 63 22.64 -20.72 2.25
N GLY A 64 22.49 -21.10 3.52
CA GLY A 64 23.54 -20.97 4.52
C GLY A 64 24.80 -21.76 4.14
N LYS A 65 24.63 -22.99 3.61
CA LYS A 65 25.75 -23.78 3.08
C LYS A 65 26.38 -23.17 1.84
N GLU A 66 25.57 -22.66 0.91
CA GLU A 66 26.04 -22.01 -0.32
C GLU A 66 26.91 -20.77 0.00
N LEU A 67 26.50 -19.99 1.00
CA LEU A 67 27.22 -18.79 1.44
C LEU A 67 28.35 -19.06 2.44
N GLY A 68 28.47 -20.28 2.96
CA GLY A 68 29.42 -20.61 4.03
C GLY A 68 29.12 -19.93 5.37
N LYS A 69 27.84 -19.66 5.68
CA LYS A 69 27.40 -19.00 6.93
C LYS A 69 26.58 -19.98 7.78
N ASP A 70 26.89 -20.09 9.08
CA ASP A 70 26.07 -20.84 10.04
C ASP A 70 24.94 -19.96 10.58
N ILE A 71 23.70 -20.31 10.25
CA ILE A 71 22.51 -19.49 10.52
C ILE A 71 21.44 -20.34 11.19
N GLN A 72 20.93 -19.87 12.32
CA GLN A 72 19.76 -20.42 13.00
C GLN A 72 18.50 -19.68 12.59
N LEU A 73 17.48 -20.43 12.15
CA LEU A 73 16.14 -19.91 11.97
C LEU A 73 15.32 -20.10 13.26
N VAL A 74 14.79 -19.02 13.82
CA VAL A 74 13.85 -19.00 14.94
C VAL A 74 12.48 -18.62 14.40
N ILE A 75 11.47 -19.43 14.69
CA ILE A 75 10.09 -19.17 14.26
C ILE A 75 9.23 -18.93 15.50
N SER A 76 8.47 -17.85 15.51
CA SER A 76 7.45 -17.54 16.50
C SER A 76 6.13 -17.15 15.81
N GLY A 77 4.99 -17.38 16.46
CA GLY A 77 3.69 -17.02 15.89
C GLY A 77 3.29 -17.83 14.65
N ALA A 78 3.79 -19.07 14.54
CA ALA A 78 3.48 -19.98 13.43
C ALA A 78 2.00 -20.38 13.38
N GLU A 79 1.32 -20.27 14.52
CA GLU A 79 -0.11 -20.49 14.73
C GLU A 79 -0.98 -19.34 14.21
N THR A 80 -0.40 -18.19 13.84
CA THR A 80 -1.14 -17.05 13.31
C THR A 80 -1.89 -17.44 12.05
N GLU A 81 -3.18 -17.10 12.02
CA GLU A 81 -4.13 -17.50 11.00
C GLU A 81 -4.27 -16.42 9.94
N LEU A 82 -4.10 -16.78 8.66
CA LEU A 82 -4.23 -15.89 7.51
C LEU A 82 -5.12 -16.50 6.43
N ASP A 83 -5.71 -15.65 5.60
CA ASP A 83 -6.42 -16.08 4.40
C ASP A 83 -5.49 -16.95 3.53
N LYS A 84 -5.98 -18.13 3.10
CA LYS A 84 -5.22 -19.05 2.24
C LYS A 84 -4.59 -18.37 1.01
N THR A 85 -5.32 -17.45 0.36
CA THR A 85 -4.83 -16.72 -0.82
C THR A 85 -3.69 -15.76 -0.47
N VAL A 86 -3.70 -15.19 0.74
CA VAL A 86 -2.59 -14.39 1.28
C VAL A 86 -1.37 -15.28 1.51
N VAL A 87 -1.56 -16.45 2.15
CA VAL A 87 -0.46 -17.40 2.43
C VAL A 87 0.23 -17.89 1.15
N GLU A 88 -0.52 -18.12 0.08
CA GLU A 88 0.02 -18.50 -1.22
C GLU A 88 0.84 -17.36 -1.87
N LYS A 89 0.35 -16.12 -1.80
CA LYS A 89 1.00 -14.96 -2.44
C LYS A 89 2.16 -14.35 -1.62
N ILE A 90 2.17 -14.52 -0.29
CA ILE A 90 3.19 -13.95 0.60
C ILE A 90 4.49 -14.76 0.61
N GLY A 91 4.45 -16.02 0.15
CA GLY A 91 5.61 -16.91 0.12
C GLY A 91 6.79 -16.33 -0.68
N ASP A 92 6.53 -15.77 -1.85
CA ASP A 92 7.57 -15.20 -2.72
C ASP A 92 8.24 -13.96 -2.07
N PRO A 93 7.49 -12.93 -1.60
CA PRO A 93 8.05 -11.83 -0.81
C PRO A 93 8.91 -12.28 0.37
N LEU A 94 8.41 -13.22 1.19
CA LEU A 94 9.15 -13.71 2.36
C LEU A 94 10.43 -14.45 1.97
N THR A 95 10.40 -15.24 0.90
CA THR A 95 11.60 -15.91 0.38
C THR A 95 12.69 -14.89 0.03
N HIS A 96 12.30 -13.78 -0.59
CA HIS A 96 13.22 -12.72 -0.95
C HIS A 96 13.80 -12.02 0.29
N LEU A 97 12.96 -11.68 1.27
CA LEU A 97 13.41 -11.05 2.51
C LEU A 97 14.37 -11.95 3.30
N VAL A 98 14.02 -13.23 3.46
CA VAL A 98 14.87 -14.23 4.11
C VAL A 98 16.22 -14.32 3.42
N ARG A 99 16.24 -14.40 2.09
CA ARG A 99 17.49 -14.45 1.31
C ARG A 99 18.31 -13.17 1.50
N ASN A 100 17.70 -11.99 1.45
CA ASN A 100 18.42 -10.72 1.64
C ASN A 100 19.06 -10.62 3.03
N SER A 101 18.35 -11.06 4.07
CA SER A 101 18.92 -11.15 5.41
C SER A 101 20.10 -12.13 5.47
N MET A 102 20.09 -13.22 4.71
CA MET A 102 21.21 -14.17 4.67
C MET A 102 22.40 -13.69 3.82
N ASP A 103 22.14 -13.14 2.64
CA ASP A 103 23.16 -12.69 1.69
C ASP A 103 23.87 -11.43 2.20
N HIS A 104 23.09 -10.43 2.58
CA HIS A 104 23.57 -9.08 2.89
C HIS A 104 23.45 -8.69 4.36
N GLY A 105 22.48 -9.23 5.11
CA GLY A 105 22.30 -8.92 6.52
C GLY A 105 23.34 -9.60 7.41
N ILE A 106 23.34 -10.93 7.42
CA ILE A 106 24.19 -11.76 8.29
C ILE A 106 25.61 -11.80 7.73
N GLU A 107 26.57 -11.46 8.58
CA GLU A 107 28.00 -11.39 8.24
C GLU A 107 28.67 -12.76 8.37
N SER A 108 29.90 -12.91 7.88
CA SER A 108 30.68 -14.14 8.07
C SER A 108 31.02 -14.36 9.55
N ALA A 109 31.27 -15.62 9.94
CA ALA A 109 31.61 -15.96 11.32
C ALA A 109 32.80 -15.17 11.87
N GLU A 110 33.82 -14.94 11.03
CA GLU A 110 35.02 -14.15 11.37
C GLU A 110 34.66 -12.70 11.71
N VAL A 111 33.85 -12.04 10.86
CA VAL A 111 33.42 -10.66 11.07
C VAL A 111 32.52 -10.56 12.31
N ARG A 112 31.64 -11.53 12.53
CA ARG A 112 30.77 -11.58 13.71
C ARG A 112 31.58 -11.67 15.00
N LEU A 113 32.56 -12.58 15.05
CA LEU A 113 33.45 -12.72 16.20
C LEU A 113 34.28 -11.46 16.46
N ALA A 114 34.80 -10.82 15.39
CA ALA A 114 35.52 -9.55 15.51
C ALA A 114 34.65 -8.42 16.06
N ARG A 115 33.33 -8.46 15.83
CA ARG A 115 32.34 -7.52 16.35
C ARG A 115 31.72 -7.93 17.69
N GLY A 116 32.23 -8.99 18.33
CA GLY A 116 31.73 -9.47 19.62
C GLY A 116 30.37 -10.18 19.55
N LYS A 117 29.93 -10.59 18.37
CA LYS A 117 28.67 -11.31 18.15
C LYS A 117 28.89 -12.83 18.11
N PRO A 118 27.87 -13.65 18.43
CA PRO A 118 27.97 -15.10 18.27
C PRO A 118 28.32 -15.49 16.83
N ALA A 119 29.18 -16.49 16.64
CA ALA A 119 29.59 -16.96 15.30
C ALA A 119 28.38 -17.43 14.46
N LYS A 120 27.39 -18.04 15.13
CA LYS A 120 26.11 -18.42 14.52
C LYS A 120 25.20 -17.21 14.40
N GLY A 121 24.74 -16.91 13.19
CA GLY A 121 23.74 -15.87 12.92
C GLY A 121 22.34 -16.30 13.30
N THR A 122 21.47 -15.36 13.64
CA THR A 122 20.07 -15.60 13.97
C THR A 122 19.17 -14.87 12.98
N LEU A 123 18.31 -15.63 12.32
CA LEU A 123 17.18 -15.12 11.54
C LEU A 123 15.89 -15.49 12.27
N LYS A 124 15.02 -14.52 12.50
CA LYS A 124 13.74 -14.70 13.17
C LYS A 124 12.59 -14.40 12.22
N LEU A 125 11.63 -15.32 12.13
CA LEU A 125 10.34 -15.13 11.50
C LEU A 125 9.26 -15.09 12.57
N ASN A 126 8.47 -14.02 12.59
CA ASN A 126 7.40 -13.82 13.55
C ASN A 126 6.10 -13.46 12.82
N ALA A 127 4.95 -13.90 13.32
CA ALA A 127 3.66 -13.40 12.87
C ALA A 127 2.72 -13.20 14.07
N PHE A 128 1.88 -12.17 14.03
CA PHE A 128 0.87 -11.91 15.07
C PHE A 128 -0.24 -10.99 14.55
N HIS A 129 -1.37 -10.96 15.26
CA HIS A 129 -2.45 -10.00 14.99
C HIS A 129 -2.19 -8.69 15.73
N ASP A 130 -2.34 -7.56 15.04
CA ASP A 130 -2.21 -6.21 15.59
C ASP A 130 -3.25 -5.28 14.97
N ALA A 131 -4.08 -4.63 15.81
CA ALA A 131 -5.04 -3.60 15.41
C ALA A 131 -5.88 -3.90 14.14
N GLY A 132 -6.41 -5.13 14.01
CA GLY A 132 -7.21 -5.51 12.83
C GLY A 132 -6.38 -5.75 11.55
N SER A 133 -5.08 -5.94 11.71
CA SER A 133 -4.14 -6.36 10.68
C SER A 133 -3.33 -7.57 11.16
N ILE A 134 -2.65 -8.22 10.21
CA ILE A 134 -1.71 -9.30 10.48
C ILE A 134 -0.32 -8.77 10.19
N VAL A 135 0.54 -8.83 11.20
CA VAL A 135 1.92 -8.37 11.11
C VAL A 135 2.82 -9.59 10.95
N ILE A 136 3.65 -9.58 9.91
CA ILE A 136 4.70 -10.58 9.68
C ILE A 136 6.04 -9.88 9.76
N GLU A 137 6.94 -10.35 10.61
CA GLU A 137 8.27 -9.78 10.79
C GLU A 137 9.35 -10.75 10.32
N VAL A 138 10.32 -10.21 9.58
CA VAL A 138 11.57 -10.87 9.22
C VAL A 138 12.69 -10.07 9.88
N SER A 139 13.34 -10.65 10.88
CA SER A 139 14.38 -9.97 11.68
C SER A 139 15.68 -10.76 11.64
N ASP A 140 16.80 -10.08 11.50
CA ASP A 140 18.14 -10.67 11.56
C ASP A 140 19.02 -9.96 12.57
N ASP A 141 19.99 -10.69 13.13
CA ASP A 141 21.04 -10.15 13.98
C ASP A 141 22.30 -9.78 13.18
N GLY A 142 22.13 -9.29 11.95
CA GLY A 142 23.19 -8.98 11.01
C GLY A 142 23.98 -7.71 11.31
N GLY A 143 24.70 -7.21 10.30
CA GLY A 143 25.46 -5.96 10.39
C GLY A 143 24.60 -4.70 10.37
N GLY A 144 23.28 -4.83 10.14
CA GLY A 144 22.38 -3.71 9.93
C GLY A 144 22.63 -2.99 8.59
N LEU A 145 21.85 -1.95 8.34
CA LEU A 145 21.92 -1.16 7.12
C LEU A 145 22.79 0.07 7.31
N ASN A 146 23.82 0.19 6.47
CA ASN A 146 24.71 1.34 6.49
C ASN A 146 24.03 2.56 5.83
N LYS A 147 23.57 3.48 6.68
CA LYS A 147 22.84 4.70 6.28
C LYS A 147 23.65 5.56 5.31
N ALA A 148 24.95 5.74 5.59
CA ALA A 148 25.83 6.58 4.77
C ALA A 148 25.96 6.04 3.33
N ARG A 149 26.07 4.71 3.16
CA ARG A 149 26.13 4.08 1.83
C ARG A 149 24.82 4.22 1.08
N ILE A 150 23.68 4.07 1.76
CA ILE A 150 22.34 4.25 1.17
C ILE A 150 22.16 5.69 0.70
N LEU A 151 22.46 6.65 1.57
CA LEU A 151 22.32 8.08 1.26
C LEU A 151 23.23 8.50 0.09
N LYS A 152 24.50 8.08 0.11
CA LYS A 152 25.44 8.36 -0.99
C LYS A 152 24.91 7.83 -2.33
N LYS A 153 24.40 6.59 -2.35
CA LYS A 153 23.86 5.99 -3.57
C LYS A 153 22.54 6.63 -4.02
N ALA A 154 21.74 7.14 -3.08
CA ALA A 154 20.52 7.88 -3.39
C ALA A 154 20.83 9.26 -4.01
N ILE A 155 21.86 9.95 -3.52
CA ILE A 155 22.35 11.22 -4.08
C ILE A 155 22.92 10.99 -5.49
N GLU A 156 23.76 9.97 -5.68
CA GLU A 156 24.33 9.62 -7.00
C GLU A 156 23.25 9.35 -8.06
N ARG A 157 22.07 8.90 -7.63
CA ARG A 157 20.93 8.59 -8.50
C ARG A 157 19.92 9.74 -8.63
N GLY A 158 20.17 10.87 -7.98
CA GLY A 158 19.27 12.03 -7.99
C GLY A 158 17.94 11.80 -7.27
N LEU A 159 17.85 10.81 -6.38
CA LEU A 159 16.65 10.55 -5.57
C LEU A 159 16.56 11.52 -4.38
N VAL A 160 17.71 12.00 -3.89
CA VAL A 160 17.84 12.90 -2.74
C VAL A 160 18.81 14.01 -3.11
N SER A 161 18.50 15.25 -2.73
CA SER A 161 19.39 16.39 -2.96
C SER A 161 20.54 16.42 -1.95
N GLU A 162 21.72 16.88 -2.36
CA GLU A 162 22.85 17.06 -1.44
C GLU A 162 22.48 18.01 -0.29
N GLY A 163 22.60 17.54 0.95
CA GLY A 163 22.29 18.32 2.15
C GLY A 163 20.85 18.20 2.68
N GLN A 164 20.01 17.35 2.10
CA GLN A 164 18.67 17.08 2.63
C GLN A 164 18.76 16.27 3.95
N ASN A 165 18.19 16.81 5.02
CA ASN A 165 18.09 16.11 6.30
C ASN A 165 16.90 15.14 6.26
N LEU A 166 17.21 13.87 6.02
CA LEU A 166 16.25 12.77 6.11
C LEU A 166 16.34 12.10 7.48
N THR A 167 15.19 11.63 7.97
CA THR A 167 15.16 10.73 9.12
C THR A 167 15.72 9.36 8.76
N ASP A 168 16.16 8.60 9.75
CA ASP A 168 16.68 7.24 9.54
C ASP A 168 15.68 6.34 8.77
N LYS A 169 14.39 6.48 9.08
CA LYS A 169 13.31 5.73 8.43
C LYS A 169 13.18 6.10 6.95
N GLU A 170 13.21 7.39 6.63
CA GLU A 170 13.16 7.86 5.24
C GLU A 170 14.37 7.33 4.44
N ILE A 171 15.57 7.34 5.04
CA ILE A 171 16.77 6.79 4.41
C ILE A 171 16.60 5.30 4.11
N TYR A 172 16.09 4.50 5.05
CA TYR A 172 15.86 3.08 4.83
C TYR A 172 14.77 2.81 3.79
N HIS A 173 13.77 3.70 3.70
CA HIS A 173 12.70 3.57 2.72
C HIS A 173 13.17 3.68 1.27
N LEU A 174 14.27 4.41 1.03
CA LEU A 174 14.90 4.52 -0.30
C LEU A 174 15.30 3.16 -0.89
N ILE A 175 15.50 2.14 -0.06
CA ILE A 175 15.82 0.78 -0.51
C ILE A 175 14.69 0.18 -1.36
N PHE A 176 13.44 0.61 -1.15
CA PHE A 176 12.30 0.13 -1.91
C PHE A 176 12.06 0.88 -3.23
N GLU A 177 12.89 1.87 -3.58
CA GLU A 177 12.78 2.59 -4.84
C GLU A 177 13.19 1.71 -6.03
N ALA A 178 12.55 1.95 -7.18
CA ALA A 178 12.72 1.12 -8.35
C ALA A 178 14.20 1.07 -8.80
N GLY A 179 14.72 -0.16 -8.95
CA GLY A 179 16.11 -0.39 -9.32
C GLY A 179 17.13 0.01 -8.25
N PHE A 180 16.72 0.42 -7.05
CA PHE A 180 17.62 0.70 -5.93
C PHE A 180 18.21 -0.61 -5.41
N SER A 181 19.52 -0.77 -5.61
CA SER A 181 20.29 -1.87 -5.05
C SER A 181 21.63 -1.30 -4.63
N THR A 182 22.11 -1.66 -3.45
CA THR A 182 23.42 -1.23 -2.95
C THR A 182 24.57 -2.07 -3.51
N ALA A 183 24.27 -3.19 -4.20
CA ALA A 183 25.27 -4.04 -4.83
C ALA A 183 26.01 -3.31 -5.98
N GLU A 184 27.33 -3.52 -6.06
CA GLU A 184 28.21 -3.01 -7.13
C GLU A 184 28.31 -3.99 -8.31
N SER A 185 27.93 -5.24 -8.12
CA SER A 185 27.89 -6.28 -9.16
C SER A 185 26.53 -6.99 -9.19
N VAL A 186 26.07 -7.31 -10.40
CA VAL A 186 24.89 -8.16 -10.62
C VAL A 186 25.30 -9.58 -10.24
N SER A 187 24.90 -10.07 -9.08
CA SER A 187 25.16 -11.47 -8.73
C SER A 187 24.30 -12.38 -9.62
N ASN A 188 24.91 -13.41 -10.20
CA ASN A 188 24.23 -14.39 -11.06
C ASN A 188 23.08 -15.13 -10.36
N LEU A 189 22.98 -15.04 -9.02
CA LEU A 189 21.92 -15.66 -8.22
C LEU A 189 20.64 -14.81 -8.13
N SER A 190 20.68 -13.54 -8.54
CA SER A 190 19.53 -12.61 -8.58
C SER A 190 18.88 -12.51 -9.98
N GLY A 191 19.15 -13.48 -10.86
CA GLY A 191 18.84 -13.50 -12.31
C GLY A 191 17.37 -13.44 -12.75
N ARG A 192 16.46 -12.85 -11.97
CA ARG A 192 15.10 -12.49 -12.38
C ARG A 192 14.70 -11.04 -12.06
N GLY A 193 15.66 -10.14 -11.83
CA GLY A 193 15.35 -8.72 -11.64
C GLY A 193 14.47 -8.45 -10.42
N VAL A 194 14.62 -9.25 -9.36
CA VAL A 194 13.81 -9.13 -8.13
C VAL A 194 14.58 -8.23 -7.16
N GLY A 195 14.22 -6.94 -7.13
CA GLY A 195 14.68 -6.01 -6.11
C GLY A 195 13.67 -5.88 -4.97
N MET A 196 14.02 -5.07 -3.98
CA MET A 196 13.12 -4.70 -2.88
C MET A 196 11.87 -3.95 -3.38
N ASP A 197 11.94 -3.35 -4.56
CA ASP A 197 10.80 -2.76 -5.26
C ASP A 197 9.73 -3.80 -5.66
N VAL A 198 10.15 -5.01 -6.06
CA VAL A 198 9.23 -6.12 -6.36
C VAL A 198 8.55 -6.63 -5.08
N VAL A 199 9.29 -6.71 -3.98
CA VAL A 199 8.71 -7.05 -2.67
C VAL A 199 7.64 -6.04 -2.27
N ARG A 200 7.95 -4.74 -2.33
CA ARG A 200 6.98 -3.67 -2.03
C ARG A 200 5.76 -3.74 -2.93
N ARG A 201 5.94 -3.98 -4.24
CA ARG A 201 4.83 -4.12 -5.19
C ARG A 201 3.95 -5.33 -4.89
N ASN A 202 4.55 -6.48 -4.58
CA ASN A 202 3.80 -7.69 -4.25
C ASN A 202 3.01 -7.53 -2.94
N ILE A 203 3.60 -6.88 -1.94
CA ILE A 203 2.93 -6.55 -0.67
C ILE A 203 1.80 -5.54 -0.91
N ALA A 204 2.04 -4.49 -1.69
CA ALA A 204 1.02 -3.51 -2.06
C ALA A 204 -0.14 -4.14 -2.87
N ALA A 205 0.15 -5.15 -3.72
CA ALA A 205 -0.88 -5.92 -4.43
C ALA A 205 -1.74 -6.77 -3.48
N LEU A 206 -1.23 -7.09 -2.30
CA LEU A 206 -1.98 -7.67 -1.18
C LEU A 206 -2.61 -6.61 -0.28
N ARG A 207 -2.61 -5.33 -0.70
CA ARG A 207 -3.06 -4.17 0.10
C ARG A 207 -2.34 -4.06 1.44
N GLY A 208 -1.14 -4.62 1.51
CA GLY A 208 -0.28 -4.52 2.67
C GLY A 208 0.66 -3.34 2.59
N THR A 209 1.26 -3.04 3.73
CA THR A 209 2.40 -2.12 3.82
C THR A 209 3.64 -2.89 4.24
N VAL A 210 4.80 -2.33 3.90
CA VAL A 210 6.10 -2.86 4.33
C VAL A 210 6.91 -1.73 4.93
N ASP A 211 7.43 -1.97 6.13
CA ASP A 211 8.28 -1.07 6.89
C ASP A 211 9.61 -1.76 7.18
N LEU A 212 10.66 -0.96 7.38
CA LEU A 212 12.02 -1.44 7.65
C LEU A 212 12.65 -0.61 8.75
N ASP A 213 13.03 -1.27 9.85
CA ASP A 213 13.84 -0.69 10.90
C ASP A 213 15.19 -1.41 10.94
N SER A 214 16.27 -0.67 11.14
CA SER A 214 17.61 -1.25 11.21
C SER A 214 18.50 -0.44 12.15
N VAL A 215 19.41 -1.14 12.82
CA VAL A 215 20.42 -0.55 13.69
C VAL A 215 21.77 -1.13 13.28
N GLU A 216 22.69 -0.26 12.87
CA GLU A 216 24.02 -0.66 12.41
C GLU A 216 24.77 -1.42 13.51
N GLY A 217 25.37 -2.55 13.14
CA GLY A 217 26.03 -3.50 14.04
C GLY A 217 25.10 -4.41 14.84
N VAL A 218 23.79 -4.14 14.89
CA VAL A 218 22.82 -4.96 15.65
C VAL A 218 22.04 -5.88 14.72
N GLY A 219 21.44 -5.33 13.66
CA GLY A 219 20.60 -6.10 12.73
C GLY A 219 19.50 -5.28 12.07
N SER A 220 18.61 -5.95 11.34
CA SER A 220 17.49 -5.32 10.64
C SER A 220 16.19 -6.07 10.91
N THR A 221 15.06 -5.37 10.84
CA THR A 221 13.72 -5.94 10.96
C THR A 221 12.82 -5.34 9.90
N VAL A 222 12.34 -6.18 9.00
CA VAL A 222 11.31 -5.86 8.00
C VAL A 222 9.97 -6.27 8.58
N ARG A 223 8.99 -5.37 8.59
CA ARG A 223 7.61 -5.66 9.00
C ARG A 223 6.68 -5.52 7.82
N ILE A 224 5.88 -6.55 7.58
CA ILE A 224 4.80 -6.55 6.60
C ILE A 224 3.50 -6.48 7.37
N ARG A 225 2.65 -5.51 7.06
CA ARG A 225 1.28 -5.44 7.60
C ARG A 225 0.30 -5.79 6.50
N LEU A 226 -0.59 -6.73 6.76
CA LEU A 226 -1.60 -7.20 5.80
C LEU A 226 -2.98 -7.05 6.43
N PRO A 227 -4.01 -6.58 5.69
CA PRO A 227 -5.36 -6.56 6.21
C PRO A 227 -5.88 -7.99 6.42
N LEU A 228 -6.75 -8.21 7.42
CA LEU A 228 -7.36 -9.53 7.64
C LEU A 228 -8.20 -10.01 6.44
N THR A 229 -8.72 -9.09 5.62
CA THR A 229 -9.54 -9.41 4.46
C THR A 229 -9.06 -8.65 3.22
N LEU A 230 -8.88 -9.36 2.10
CA LEU A 230 -8.50 -8.74 0.83
C LEU A 230 -9.70 -8.28 -0.02
N ALA A 231 -10.90 -8.75 0.32
CA ALA A 231 -12.09 -8.57 -0.52
C ALA A 231 -12.90 -7.33 -0.14
N ILE A 232 -12.73 -6.79 1.07
CA ILE A 232 -13.52 -5.66 1.57
C ILE A 232 -12.60 -4.47 1.77
N ILE A 233 -13.08 -3.28 1.38
CA ILE A 233 -12.42 -2.02 1.71
C ILE A 233 -13.41 -1.03 2.29
N ASP A 234 -12.87 -0.12 3.10
CA ASP A 234 -13.50 1.15 3.39
C ASP A 234 -13.18 2.11 2.25
N GLY A 235 -14.24 2.58 1.60
CA GLY A 235 -14.16 3.44 0.44
C GLY A 235 -14.87 4.77 0.70
N PHE A 236 -14.39 5.81 0.04
CA PHE A 236 -15.03 7.11 -0.03
C PHE A 236 -15.71 7.25 -1.40
N LEU A 237 -17.04 7.32 -1.41
CA LEU A 237 -17.81 7.41 -2.65
C LEU A 237 -17.82 8.83 -3.17
N VAL A 238 -17.55 8.95 -4.46
CA VAL A 238 -17.56 10.20 -5.20
C VAL A 238 -18.33 10.03 -6.50
N GLY A 239 -19.05 11.07 -6.90
CA GLY A 239 -19.79 11.10 -8.17
C GLY A 239 -19.09 11.97 -9.20
N VAL A 240 -19.05 11.49 -10.45
CA VAL A 240 -18.63 12.27 -11.62
C VAL A 240 -19.64 12.02 -12.73
N GLY A 241 -20.39 13.05 -13.11
CA GLY A 241 -21.60 12.91 -13.92
C GLY A 241 -22.58 11.94 -13.27
N ASN A 242 -22.98 10.93 -14.04
CA ASN A 242 -23.85 9.85 -13.58
C ASN A 242 -23.07 8.63 -13.05
N ALA A 243 -21.74 8.63 -13.18
CA ALA A 243 -20.91 7.53 -12.70
C ALA A 243 -20.52 7.72 -11.24
N VAL A 244 -20.41 6.60 -10.51
CA VAL A 244 -19.95 6.54 -9.13
C VAL A 244 -18.60 5.87 -9.07
N TYR A 245 -17.69 6.47 -8.31
CA TYR A 245 -16.35 5.96 -8.08
C TYR A 245 -16.10 5.81 -6.58
N VAL A 246 -15.15 4.94 -6.23
CA VAL A 246 -14.74 4.66 -4.86
C VAL A 246 -13.24 4.94 -4.74
N ILE A 247 -12.87 5.81 -3.82
CA ILE A 247 -11.48 6.05 -3.42
C ILE A 247 -11.21 5.27 -2.13
N PRO A 248 -10.16 4.44 -2.03
CA PRO A 248 -9.79 3.82 -0.75
C PRO A 248 -9.64 4.88 0.35
N LEU A 249 -10.35 4.70 1.47
CA LEU A 249 -10.47 5.73 2.50
C LEU A 249 -9.13 6.03 3.17
N ASP A 250 -8.27 5.03 3.29
CA ASP A 250 -6.89 5.14 3.81
C ASP A 250 -6.01 6.08 2.98
N MET A 251 -6.37 6.33 1.72
CA MET A 251 -5.67 7.24 0.82
C MET A 251 -6.28 8.65 0.81
N VAL A 252 -7.43 8.88 1.46
CA VAL A 252 -8.10 10.19 1.52
C VAL A 252 -7.56 10.99 2.70
N VAL A 253 -7.11 12.21 2.44
CA VAL A 253 -6.59 13.13 3.48
C VAL A 253 -7.67 14.11 3.92
N GLU A 254 -8.25 14.85 2.96
CA GLU A 254 -9.31 15.82 3.21
C GLU A 254 -10.12 16.08 1.94
N CYS A 255 -11.32 16.64 2.09
CA CYS A 255 -12.15 17.09 0.98
C CYS A 255 -12.34 18.61 1.06
N ILE A 256 -12.17 19.30 -0.06
CA ILE A 256 -12.36 20.75 -0.15
C ILE A 256 -13.27 21.11 -1.33
N GLU A 257 -14.00 22.22 -1.23
CA GLU A 257 -14.75 22.79 -2.36
C GLU A 257 -13.78 23.53 -3.28
N LEU A 258 -13.87 23.30 -4.59
CA LEU A 258 -13.06 24.00 -5.59
C LEU A 258 -13.66 25.40 -5.83
N SER A 259 -12.88 26.44 -5.53
CA SER A 259 -13.33 27.84 -5.65
C SER A 259 -13.62 28.25 -7.10
N SER A 260 -14.50 29.23 -7.32
CA SER A 260 -14.78 29.75 -8.68
C SER A 260 -13.57 30.35 -9.38
N GLU A 261 -12.59 30.86 -8.63
CA GLU A 261 -11.35 31.42 -9.18
C GLU A 261 -10.43 30.32 -9.72
N ASP A 262 -10.27 29.24 -8.94
CA ASP A 262 -9.47 28.08 -9.37
C ASP A 262 -10.12 27.34 -10.54
N ARG A 263 -11.46 27.33 -10.61
CA ARG A 263 -12.21 26.76 -11.74
C ARG A 263 -11.97 27.49 -13.05
N ASN A 264 -11.86 28.81 -12.99
CA ASN A 264 -11.68 29.67 -14.17
C ASN A 264 -10.20 29.85 -14.54
N SER A 265 -9.27 29.26 -13.77
CA SER A 265 -7.82 29.40 -13.96
C SER A 265 -7.26 28.67 -15.20
N GLY A 266 -8.12 28.14 -16.07
CA GLY A 266 -7.74 27.54 -17.35
C GLY A 266 -6.94 26.25 -17.19
N ASP A 267 -5.81 26.17 -17.90
CA ASP A 267 -4.93 25.00 -18.04
C ASP A 267 -4.09 24.69 -16.78
N LYS A 268 -4.29 25.43 -15.68
CA LYS A 268 -3.58 25.22 -14.42
C LYS A 268 -4.04 23.93 -13.74
N ARG A 269 -3.16 22.93 -13.73
CA ARG A 269 -3.36 21.62 -13.07
C ARG A 269 -2.84 21.59 -11.62
N TYR A 270 -2.78 22.74 -10.97
CA TYR A 270 -2.30 22.89 -9.61
C TYR A 270 -3.10 23.96 -8.87
N LEU A 271 -3.25 23.80 -7.55
CA LEU A 271 -3.91 24.74 -6.66
C LEU A 271 -3.06 24.99 -5.42
N ASN A 272 -3.26 26.11 -4.75
CA ASN A 272 -2.58 26.42 -3.49
C ASN A 272 -3.43 25.89 -2.32
N LEU A 273 -3.01 24.78 -1.72
CA LEU A 273 -3.61 24.21 -0.53
C LEU A 273 -2.86 24.69 0.72
N ARG A 274 -3.33 25.80 1.32
CA ARG A 274 -2.79 26.37 2.57
C ARG A 274 -1.27 26.64 2.52
N GLY A 275 -0.76 27.10 1.38
CA GLY A 275 0.66 27.39 1.14
C GLY A 275 1.41 26.27 0.39
N GLU A 276 0.83 25.06 0.27
CA GLU A 276 1.42 23.95 -0.50
C GLU A 276 0.84 23.91 -1.93
N VAL A 277 1.71 23.72 -2.93
CA VAL A 277 1.27 23.48 -4.30
C VAL A 277 0.73 22.05 -4.40
N LEU A 278 -0.59 21.94 -4.58
CA LEU A 278 -1.27 20.66 -4.77
C LEU A 278 -1.58 20.47 -6.26
N PRO A 279 -0.90 19.55 -6.97
CA PRO A 279 -1.30 19.19 -8.32
C PRO A 279 -2.62 18.43 -8.27
N TYR A 280 -3.49 18.66 -9.23
CA TYR A 280 -4.80 18.02 -9.27
C TYR A 280 -5.17 17.57 -10.68
N ARG A 281 -6.13 16.65 -10.77
CA ARG A 281 -6.71 16.22 -12.04
C ARG A 281 -8.21 16.10 -11.94
N ARG A 282 -8.90 16.55 -12.99
CA ARG A 282 -10.35 16.37 -13.11
C ARG A 282 -10.66 14.95 -13.57
N LEU A 283 -11.39 14.20 -12.74
CA LEU A 283 -11.77 12.83 -13.11
C LEU A 283 -12.69 12.81 -14.33
N ARG A 284 -13.49 13.86 -14.52
CA ARG A 284 -14.34 14.04 -15.70
C ARG A 284 -13.55 14.02 -16.99
N GLU A 285 -12.46 14.79 -17.05
CA GLU A 285 -11.56 14.83 -18.21
C GLU A 285 -10.79 13.51 -18.35
N HIS A 286 -10.33 12.94 -17.23
CA HIS A 286 -9.54 11.71 -17.23
C HIS A 286 -10.32 10.49 -17.77
N PHE A 287 -11.60 10.36 -17.40
CA PHE A 287 -12.47 9.26 -17.82
C PHE A 287 -13.38 9.63 -18.99
N GLU A 288 -13.14 10.78 -19.65
CA GLU A 288 -13.91 11.26 -20.80
C GLU A 288 -15.43 11.26 -20.54
N VAL A 289 -15.84 11.68 -19.33
CA VAL A 289 -17.24 11.66 -18.91
C VAL A 289 -18.01 12.83 -19.51
N GLU A 290 -18.86 12.53 -20.48
CA GLU A 290 -19.76 13.49 -21.11
C GLU A 290 -20.79 14.07 -20.12
N GLY A 291 -21.27 15.28 -20.40
CA GLY A 291 -22.37 15.92 -19.68
C GLY A 291 -22.11 17.37 -19.29
N ALA A 292 -23.14 18.03 -18.77
CA ALA A 292 -23.05 19.42 -18.35
C ALA A 292 -22.09 19.61 -17.16
N LEU A 293 -21.31 20.69 -17.20
CA LEU A 293 -20.47 21.11 -16.09
C LEU A 293 -21.36 21.44 -14.88
N VAL A 294 -21.02 20.87 -13.73
CA VAL A 294 -21.72 21.13 -12.47
C VAL A 294 -21.41 22.53 -11.95
N ARG A 295 -22.34 23.14 -11.21
CA ARG A 295 -22.14 24.45 -10.59
C ARG A 295 -21.15 24.45 -9.44
N ARG A 296 -20.88 23.30 -8.81
CA ARG A 296 -19.91 23.12 -7.72
C ARG A 296 -19.11 21.86 -7.98
N GLU A 297 -17.81 21.96 -7.79
CA GLU A 297 -16.87 20.84 -7.89
C GLU A 297 -16.14 20.74 -6.56
N ASN A 298 -15.75 19.53 -6.20
CA ASN A 298 -15.03 19.24 -4.98
C ASN A 298 -13.71 18.59 -5.33
N ILE A 299 -12.71 18.74 -4.47
CA ILE A 299 -11.44 18.07 -4.59
C ILE A 299 -11.30 17.12 -3.43
N VAL A 300 -11.07 15.85 -3.74
CA VAL A 300 -10.62 14.88 -2.77
C VAL A 300 -9.10 14.88 -2.80
N VAL A 301 -8.48 15.33 -1.71
CA VAL A 301 -7.02 15.31 -1.55
C VAL A 301 -6.64 13.89 -1.17
N VAL A 302 -5.85 13.25 -2.03
CA VAL A 302 -5.36 11.89 -1.84
C VAL A 302 -3.86 11.87 -1.57
N ARG A 303 -3.39 10.89 -0.80
CA ARG A 303 -1.98 10.69 -0.47
C ARG A 303 -1.54 9.28 -0.81
N TYR A 304 -0.36 9.17 -1.42
CA TYR A 304 0.36 7.93 -1.57
C TYR A 304 1.84 8.15 -1.31
N GLY A 305 2.38 7.49 -0.28
CA GLY A 305 3.71 7.82 0.24
C GLY A 305 3.76 9.26 0.77
N GLU A 306 4.77 10.01 0.36
CA GLU A 306 4.93 11.44 0.72
C GLU A 306 4.20 12.40 -0.22
N GLN A 307 3.66 11.88 -1.33
CA GLN A 307 3.09 12.69 -2.39
C GLN A 307 1.60 12.92 -2.13
N LYS A 308 1.12 14.14 -2.42
CA LYS A 308 -0.29 14.52 -2.39
C LYS A 308 -0.77 14.93 -3.78
N ALA A 309 -2.01 14.60 -4.10
CA ALA A 309 -2.67 15.06 -5.31
C ALA A 309 -4.15 15.34 -5.05
N GLY A 310 -4.76 16.21 -5.85
CA GLY A 310 -6.21 16.44 -5.84
C GLY A 310 -6.92 15.65 -6.94
N LEU A 311 -8.03 15.00 -6.61
CA LEU A 311 -8.97 14.43 -7.57
C LEU A 311 -10.23 15.29 -7.58
N VAL A 312 -10.50 15.99 -8.69
CA VAL A 312 -11.70 16.82 -8.81
C VAL A 312 -12.88 15.96 -9.21
N VAL A 313 -13.95 16.08 -8.44
CA VAL A 313 -15.19 15.30 -8.52
C VAL A 313 -16.40 16.22 -8.42
N ASP A 314 -17.55 15.76 -8.92
CA ASP A 314 -18.77 16.57 -8.90
C ASP A 314 -19.46 16.52 -7.54
N ARG A 315 -19.48 15.33 -6.92
CA ARG A 315 -20.25 15.06 -5.69
C ARG A 315 -19.44 14.22 -4.72
N LEU A 316 -19.54 14.55 -3.43
CA LEU A 316 -19.07 13.74 -2.32
C LEU A 316 -20.27 12.98 -1.76
N MET A 317 -20.18 11.65 -1.69
CA MET A 317 -21.28 10.79 -1.26
C MET A 317 -21.02 10.13 0.11
N GLY A 318 -19.80 10.27 0.64
CA GLY A 318 -19.44 9.83 1.99
C GLY A 318 -18.74 8.47 2.04
N GLU A 319 -18.56 7.96 3.24
CA GLU A 319 -17.89 6.69 3.52
C GLU A 319 -18.82 5.50 3.24
N PHE A 320 -18.24 4.41 2.76
CA PHE A 320 -18.95 3.19 2.40
C PHE A 320 -18.01 1.98 2.44
N GLN A 321 -18.44 0.93 3.13
CA GLN A 321 -17.73 -0.33 3.10
C GLN A 321 -18.20 -1.19 1.92
N THR A 322 -17.27 -1.73 1.15
CA THR A 322 -17.64 -2.42 -0.09
C THR A 322 -16.74 -3.59 -0.48
N VAL A 323 -17.31 -4.53 -1.23
CA VAL A 323 -16.58 -5.70 -1.71
C VAL A 323 -15.97 -5.45 -3.08
N ILE A 324 -14.67 -5.56 -3.14
CA ILE A 324 -13.90 -5.41 -4.36
C ILE A 324 -14.01 -6.66 -5.20
N LYS A 325 -14.46 -6.45 -6.43
CA LYS A 325 -14.41 -7.43 -7.49
C LYS A 325 -13.27 -7.03 -8.44
N PRO A 326 -12.31 -7.94 -8.70
CA PRO A 326 -11.25 -7.65 -9.66
C PRO A 326 -11.87 -7.49 -11.05
N LEU A 327 -11.32 -6.57 -11.83
CA LEU A 327 -11.66 -6.47 -13.24
C LEU A 327 -11.16 -7.73 -13.98
N GLY A 328 -11.96 -8.24 -14.91
CA GLY A 328 -11.53 -9.36 -15.75
C GLY A 328 -10.29 -9.02 -16.57
N LYS A 329 -9.50 -10.02 -16.98
CA LYS A 329 -8.20 -9.84 -17.68
C LYS A 329 -8.25 -8.92 -18.91
N VAL A 330 -9.41 -8.79 -19.54
CA VAL A 330 -9.65 -7.90 -20.70
C VAL A 330 -9.50 -6.42 -20.34
N PHE A 331 -9.73 -6.06 -19.07
CA PHE A 331 -9.73 -4.69 -18.57
C PHE A 331 -8.43 -4.28 -17.87
N ASN A 332 -7.38 -5.12 -17.89
CA ASN A 332 -6.08 -4.82 -17.28
C ASN A 332 -5.36 -3.61 -17.91
N LEU A 333 -5.82 -3.12 -19.07
CA LEU A 333 -5.26 -1.97 -19.77
C LEU A 333 -5.92 -0.64 -19.34
N ILE A 334 -7.02 -0.68 -18.56
CA ILE A 334 -7.68 0.54 -18.11
C ILE A 334 -6.85 1.17 -17.00
N GLN A 335 -6.27 2.33 -17.29
CA GLN A 335 -5.51 3.09 -16.31
C GLN A 335 -6.44 3.84 -15.36
N GLY A 336 -6.03 3.94 -14.08
CA GLY A 336 -6.79 4.67 -13.07
C GLY A 336 -7.93 3.88 -12.41
N ILE A 337 -8.13 2.60 -12.75
CA ILE A 337 -9.12 1.73 -12.12
C ILE A 337 -8.46 0.47 -11.56
N GLY A 338 -8.62 0.23 -10.26
CA GLY A 338 -8.09 -0.95 -9.56
C GLY A 338 -9.10 -2.09 -9.38
N GLY A 339 -10.39 -1.84 -9.62
CA GLY A 339 -11.45 -2.81 -9.42
C GLY A 339 -12.84 -2.20 -9.61
N PHE A 340 -13.87 -2.99 -9.29
CA PHE A 340 -15.23 -2.48 -9.21
C PHE A 340 -15.96 -3.07 -8.01
N THR A 341 -17.07 -2.45 -7.66
CA THR A 341 -18.02 -2.98 -6.68
C THR A 341 -19.45 -2.78 -7.18
N ILE A 342 -20.40 -3.45 -6.53
CA ILE A 342 -21.82 -3.25 -6.73
C ILE A 342 -22.34 -2.56 -5.47
N LEU A 343 -22.97 -1.41 -5.63
CA LEU A 343 -23.58 -0.66 -4.54
C LEU A 343 -24.85 -1.35 -4.06
N GLY A 344 -25.33 -0.99 -2.86
CA GLY A 344 -26.61 -1.48 -2.34
C GLY A 344 -27.82 -1.13 -3.24
N SER A 345 -27.68 -0.13 -4.11
CA SER A 345 -28.65 0.22 -5.16
C SER A 345 -28.67 -0.75 -6.34
N GLY A 346 -27.67 -1.64 -6.45
CA GLY A 346 -27.42 -2.47 -7.63
C GLY A 346 -26.57 -1.80 -8.71
N GLU A 347 -26.26 -0.51 -8.57
CA GLU A 347 -25.39 0.22 -9.49
C GLU A 347 -23.93 -0.23 -9.34
N VAL A 348 -23.18 -0.17 -10.44
CA VAL A 348 -21.75 -0.49 -10.44
C VAL A 348 -20.96 0.77 -10.10
N ALA A 349 -20.04 0.67 -9.13
CA ALA A 349 -19.07 1.72 -8.83
C ALA A 349 -17.65 1.25 -9.10
N LEU A 350 -16.84 2.13 -9.68
CA LEU A 350 -15.46 1.83 -10.09
C LEU A 350 -14.48 2.25 -8.99
N ILE A 351 -13.57 1.37 -8.60
CA ILE A 351 -12.58 1.65 -7.55
C ILE A 351 -11.34 2.25 -8.19
N LEU A 352 -10.95 3.43 -7.75
CA LEU A 352 -9.85 4.17 -8.34
C LEU A 352 -8.50 3.59 -7.92
N ASP A 353 -7.61 3.42 -8.92
CA ASP A 353 -6.19 3.15 -8.69
C ASP A 353 -5.47 4.48 -8.42
N VAL A 354 -5.55 4.95 -7.18
CA VAL A 354 -4.95 6.22 -6.74
C VAL A 354 -3.45 6.29 -7.05
N PRO A 355 -2.61 5.28 -6.77
CA PRO A 355 -1.20 5.29 -7.18
C PRO A 355 -1.00 5.53 -8.69
N GLY A 356 -1.78 4.84 -9.53
CA GLY A 356 -1.74 5.00 -10.97
C GLY A 356 -2.14 6.42 -11.41
N LEU A 357 -3.22 6.95 -10.84
CA LEU A 357 -3.68 8.32 -11.10
C LEU A 357 -2.66 9.37 -10.65
N MET A 358 -2.08 9.22 -9.46
CA MET A 358 -1.07 10.12 -8.93
C MET A 358 0.17 10.16 -9.81
N LYS A 359 0.65 9.00 -10.28
CA LYS A 359 1.78 8.96 -11.21
C LYS A 359 1.51 9.81 -12.45
N GLN A 360 0.31 9.73 -13.02
CA GLN A 360 -0.06 10.51 -14.19
C GLN A 360 -0.23 12.01 -13.89
N VAL A 361 -0.76 12.37 -12.72
CA VAL A 361 -0.84 13.76 -12.24
C VAL A 361 0.56 14.36 -12.16
N MET A 362 1.54 13.57 -11.75
CA MET A 362 2.93 14.02 -11.60
C MET A 362 3.73 14.01 -12.89
N THR A 363 3.44 13.10 -13.83
CA THR A 363 4.12 13.02 -15.13
C THR A 363 3.46 13.87 -16.22
N GLY A 364 2.26 14.40 -16.00
CA GLY A 364 1.54 15.24 -16.95
C GLY A 364 2.01 16.69 -16.93
N ASP A 365 2.71 17.10 -17.99
CA ASP A 365 3.02 18.47 -18.47
C ASP A 365 2.90 19.62 -17.45
N ALA A 366 3.91 19.75 -16.58
CA ALA A 366 4.25 21.04 -16.00
C ALA A 366 5.41 21.64 -16.82
N PRO A 367 5.25 22.83 -17.46
CA PRO A 367 6.41 23.56 -17.96
C PRO A 367 7.34 23.85 -16.78
N ALA A 368 8.59 23.39 -16.88
CA ALA A 368 9.59 23.53 -15.82
C ALA A 368 9.88 24.98 -15.40
N GLU A 369 9.43 25.98 -16.18
CA GLU A 369 9.67 27.40 -15.93
C GLU A 369 8.75 28.03 -14.86
N GLU A 370 7.50 27.57 -14.70
CA GLU A 370 6.57 28.21 -13.72
C GLU A 370 6.81 27.79 -12.27
N ARG A 371 7.49 26.65 -12.03
CA ARG A 371 7.88 26.23 -10.68
C ARG A 371 8.88 27.20 -10.02
N LYS A 372 9.65 27.97 -10.80
CA LYS A 372 10.62 28.94 -10.27
C LYS A 372 10.02 30.30 -9.90
N HIS A 373 8.93 30.72 -10.55
CA HIS A 373 8.36 32.05 -10.30
C HIS A 373 7.53 32.15 -9.01
N LEU A 374 7.01 31.04 -8.48
CA LEU A 374 6.29 31.03 -7.20
C LEU A 374 7.22 30.91 -5.97
N LEU A 375 8.46 30.40 -6.15
CA LEU A 375 9.47 30.37 -5.08
C LEU A 375 10.27 31.69 -4.96
N THR A 376 10.07 32.63 -5.88
CA THR A 376 10.72 33.95 -5.87
C THR A 376 9.78 35.11 -5.56
N ALA A 377 8.49 34.82 -5.34
CA ALA A 377 7.51 35.76 -4.83
C ALA A 377 7.12 35.38 -3.38
N SER A 378 8.08 35.49 -2.47
CA SER A 378 7.88 35.55 -1.01
C SER A 378 9.01 36.36 -0.40
#